data_AF-A0A077KEA6-F1
#
_entry.id   AF-A0A077KEA6-F1
#
_cell.length_a   1.000
_cell.length_b   1.000
_cell.length_c   1.000
_cell.angle_alpha   90.00
_cell.angle_beta   90.00
_cell.angle_gamma   90.00
#
_symmetry.space_group_name_H-M   'P 1'
#
loop_
_entity.id
_entity.type
_entity.pdbx_description
1 polymer ?
#
loop_
_entity_poly.entity_id
_entity_poly.type
_entity_poly.pdbx_seq_one_letter_code
_entity_poly.pdbx_strand_id
1 'polypeptide(L)' 'MKTHYDPFANPNDDYSFSDYGYCGTYIIDENSSADKDSVTCKKCKKKFNQADNEVKIAREQELNDMQGFVDFMNESKKK' A
#
# COMPACT_ATOMS: atom_id res chain seq x y z
N MET A 1 -7.77 -12.49 18.95
CA MET A 1 -6.72 -12.77 17.96
C MET A 1 -6.68 -11.63 16.96
N LYS A 2 -5.51 -11.11 16.57
CA LYS A 2 -5.39 -10.04 15.56
C LYS A 2 -4.92 -10.68 14.26
N THR A 3 -5.65 -10.47 13.18
CA THR A 3 -5.26 -10.94 11.85
C THR A 3 -4.32 -9.93 11.24
N HIS A 4 -3.13 -10.39 10.87
CA HIS A 4 -2.08 -9.60 10.22
C HIS A 4 -2.16 -9.79 8.71
N TYR A 5 -1.81 -8.73 7.96
CA TYR A 5 -1.69 -8.86 6.52
C TYR A 5 -0.38 -9.52 6.17
N ASP A 6 -0.45 -10.57 5.39
CA ASP A 6 0.69 -11.25 4.81
C ASP A 6 0.38 -11.57 3.35
N PRO A 7 1.00 -10.86 2.39
CA PRO A 7 0.73 -11.08 0.97
C PRO A 7 1.22 -12.45 0.49
N PHE A 8 2.04 -13.15 1.28
CA PHE A 8 2.55 -14.48 0.97
C PHE A 8 1.75 -15.58 1.66
N ALA A 9 0.85 -15.25 2.59
CA ALA A 9 0.03 -16.25 3.27
C ALA A 9 -0.79 -17.06 2.26
N ASN A 10 -0.48 -18.35 2.15
CA ASN A 10 -1.26 -19.30 1.38
C ASN A 10 -2.08 -20.16 2.35
N PRO A 11 -3.42 -20.11 2.31
CA PRO A 11 -4.27 -20.89 3.20
C PRO A 11 -4.19 -22.41 2.94
N ASN A 12 -3.52 -22.85 1.87
CA ASN A 12 -3.34 -24.27 1.53
C ASN A 12 -1.92 -24.80 1.80
N ASP A 13 -1.03 -23.98 2.34
CA ASP A 13 0.35 -24.35 2.63
C ASP A 13 0.74 -23.88 4.03
N ASP A 14 0.92 -24.84 4.94
CA ASP A 14 1.26 -24.65 6.34
C ASP A 14 2.65 -24.01 6.55
N TYR A 15 3.41 -23.73 5.49
CA TYR A 15 4.72 -23.07 5.56
C TYR A 15 4.77 -21.72 4.83
N SER A 16 3.66 -21.27 4.24
CA SER A 16 3.64 -20.09 3.38
C SER A 16 3.47 -18.77 4.16
N PHE A 17 3.83 -18.73 5.44
CA PHE A 17 3.72 -17.51 6.24
C PHE A 17 5.07 -16.79 6.32
N SER A 18 5.01 -15.47 6.36
CA SER A 18 6.14 -14.62 6.69
C SER A 18 6.34 -14.56 8.22
N ASP A 19 7.61 -14.49 8.64
CA ASP A 19 7.97 -14.27 10.05
C ASP A 19 7.44 -12.91 10.59
N TYR A 20 7.13 -11.98 9.68
CA TYR A 20 6.64 -10.64 9.97
C TYR A 20 5.52 -10.24 9.03
N GLY A 21 4.39 -9.81 9.59
CA GLY A 21 3.33 -9.21 8.78
C GLY A 21 3.79 -7.91 8.13
N TYR A 22 3.04 -7.44 7.12
CA TYR A 22 3.33 -6.22 6.37
C TYR A 22 3.61 -4.98 7.23
N CYS A 23 3.06 -4.94 8.45
CA CYS A 23 3.32 -3.88 9.42
C CYS A 23 4.56 -4.07 10.31
N GLY A 24 5.45 -5.02 10.01
CA GLY A 24 6.70 -5.29 10.75
C GLY A 24 6.47 -5.91 12.13
N THR A 25 5.35 -6.61 12.32
CA THR A 25 5.00 -7.28 13.58
C THR A 25 5.17 -8.79 13.43
N TYR A 26 5.84 -9.42 14.40
CA TYR A 26 5.90 -10.88 14.51
C TYR A 26 4.50 -11.50 14.54
N ILE A 27 4.30 -12.53 13.73
CA ILE A 27 3.07 -13.31 13.68
C ILE A 27 3.25 -14.53 14.59
N ILE A 28 3.17 -14.30 15.91
CA ILE A 28 3.45 -15.32 16.93
C ILE A 28 2.32 -16.36 17.01
N ASP A 29 1.13 -16.04 16.48
CA ASP A 29 -0.11 -16.80 16.63
C ASP A 29 -0.67 -17.35 15.30
N GLU A 30 0.14 -17.44 14.25
CA GLU A 30 -0.23 -17.95 12.90
C GLU A 30 -1.45 -17.25 12.27
N ASN A 31 -1.88 -16.10 12.80
CA ASN A 31 -3.07 -15.40 12.32
C ASN A 31 -2.72 -14.41 11.22
N SER A 32 -2.37 -14.95 10.06
CA SER A 32 -2.05 -14.20 8.85
C SER A 32 -3.12 -14.39 7.77
N SER A 33 -3.28 -13.38 6.92
CA SER A 33 -4.18 -13.44 5.77
C SER A 33 -3.63 -12.59 4.63
N ALA A 34 -3.75 -13.12 3.42
CA ALA A 34 -3.50 -12.37 2.19
C ALA A 34 -4.73 -11.54 1.75
N ASP A 35 -5.87 -11.68 2.42
CA ASP A 35 -7.04 -10.83 2.21
C ASP A 35 -6.97 -9.57 3.09
N LYS A 36 -6.82 -8.40 2.46
CA LYS A 36 -6.74 -7.10 3.14
C LYS A 36 -7.97 -6.79 3.98
N ASP A 37 -9.16 -7.22 3.56
CA ASP A 37 -10.41 -6.87 4.24
C ASP A 37 -10.59 -7.64 5.56
N SER A 38 -10.02 -8.84 5.61
CA SER A 38 -9.98 -9.68 6.82
C SER A 38 -9.00 -9.19 7.90
N VAL A 39 -8.11 -8.24 7.58
CA VAL A 39 -7.04 -7.77 8.49
C VAL A 39 -7.65 -7.00 9.66
N THR A 40 -7.34 -7.38 10.89
CA THR A 40 -7.80 -6.68 12.11
C THR A 40 -6.67 -5.98 12.86
N CYS A 41 -5.41 -6.22 12.49
CA CYS A 41 -4.27 -5.54 13.09
C CYS A 41 -4.26 -4.03 12.78
N LYS A 42 -4.40 -3.19 13.82
CA LYS A 42 -4.40 -1.72 13.71
C LYS A 42 -3.13 -1.15 13.05
N LYS A 43 -1.96 -1.74 13.31
CA LYS A 43 -0.70 -1.28 12.68
C LYS A 43 -0.70 -1.51 11.17
N CYS A 44 -1.18 -2.67 10.74
CA CYS A 44 -1.33 -3.02 9.32
C CYS A 44 -2.35 -2.11 8.63
N LYS A 45 -3.52 -1.85 9.26
CA LYS A 45 -4.48 -0.86 8.75
C LYS A 45 -3.89 0.54 8.60
N LYS A 46 -3.12 1.02 9.58
CA LYS A 46 -2.46 2.32 9.50
C LYS A 46 -1.48 2.40 8.33
N LYS A 47 -0.75 1.32 8.06
CA LYS A 47 0.19 1.24 6.92
C LYS A 47 -0.53 1.25 5.58
N PHE A 48 -1.68 0.58 5.45
CA PHE A 48 -2.51 0.69 4.25
C PHE A 48 -2.98 2.12 4.01
N ASN A 49 -3.56 2.76 5.02
CA ASN A 49 -4.00 4.15 4.89
C ASN A 49 -2.85 5.10 4.52
N GLN A 50 -1.64 4.83 5.03
CA GLN A 50 -0.45 5.60 4.65
C GLN A 50 -0.12 5.40 3.16
N ALA A 51 -0.05 4.15 2.70
CA ALA A 51 0.23 3.83 1.30
C ALA A 51 -0.83 4.42 0.35
N ASP A 52 -2.12 4.32 0.71
CA ASP A 52 -3.22 4.87 -0.10
C ASP A 52 -3.13 6.40 -0.20
N ASN A 53 -2.76 7.08 0.88
CA ASN A 53 -2.53 8.52 0.87
C ASN A 53 -1.31 8.91 0.01
N GLU A 54 -0.21 8.16 0.10
CA GLU A 54 0.98 8.39 -0.72
C GLU A 54 0.68 8.22 -2.21
N VAL A 55 -0.09 7.18 -2.58
CA VAL A 55 -0.55 6.98 -3.96
C VAL A 55 -1.40 8.14 -4.42
N LYS A 56 -2.33 8.61 -3.59
CA LYS A 56 -3.18 9.76 -3.94
C LYS A 56 -2.34 11.02 -4.21
N ILE A 57 -1.39 11.34 -3.32
CA ILE A 57 -0.50 12.50 -3.48
C ILE A 57 0.33 12.37 -4.75
N ALA A 58 0.90 11.19 -5.02
CA ALA A 58 1.68 10.94 -6.22
C ALA A 58 0.85 11.15 -7.50
N ARG A 59 -0.41 10.69 -7.52
CA ARG A 59 -1.32 10.90 -8.66
C ARG A 59 -1.67 12.37 -8.87
N GLU A 60 -1.92 13.12 -7.81
CA GLU A 60 -2.17 14.56 -7.89
C GLU A 60 -0.94 15.30 -8.44
N GLN A 61 0.25 14.91 -8.00
CA GLN A 61 1.50 15.47 -8.49
C GLN A 61 1.74 15.13 -9.97
N GLU A 62 1.54 13.87 -10.39
CA GLU A 62 1.62 13.47 -11.79
C GLU A 62 0.71 14.33 -12.69
N LEU A 63 -0.53 14.55 -12.29
CA LEU A 63 -1.48 15.39 -13.04
C LEU A 63 -1.01 16.85 -13.13
N ASN A 64 -0.51 17.40 -12.03
CA ASN A 64 0.01 18.77 -11.99
C ASN A 64 1.26 18.92 -12.87
N ASP A 65 2.17 17.96 -12.85
CA ASP A 65 3.38 17.96 -13.66
C ASP A 65 3.05 17.87 -15.16
N MET A 66 2.08 17.01 -15.53
CA MET A 66 1.59 16.92 -16.91
C MET A 66 0.96 18.25 -17.37
N GLN A 67 0.15 18.89 -16.53
CA GLN A 67 -0.46 20.18 -16.86
C GLN A 67 0.62 21.28 -16.97
N GLY A 68 1.56 21.33 -16.03
CA GLY A 68 2.67 22.28 -16.07
C GLY A 68 3.54 22.14 -17.32
N PHE A 69 3.75 20.91 -17.80
CA PHE A 69 4.42 20.68 -19.07
C PHE A 69 3.64 21.23 -20.27
N VAL A 70 2.32 21.02 -20.31
CA VAL A 70 1.45 21.56 -21.38
C VAL A 70 1.48 23.09 -21.38
N ASP A 71 1.41 23.71 -20.20
CA ASP A 71 1.44 25.17 -20.06
C ASP A 71 2.79 25.75 -20.54
N PHE A 72 3.91 25.14 -20.13
CA PHE A 72 5.25 25.50 -20.60
C PHE A 72 5.37 25.43 -22.14
N MET A 73 4.87 24.35 -22.75
CA MET A 73 4.90 24.19 -24.21
C MET A 73 4.03 25.22 -24.93
N ASN A 74 2.91 25.62 -24.35
CA ASN A 74 2.02 26.62 -24.93
C ASN A 74 2.59 28.04 -24.83
N GLU A 75 3.26 28.38 -23.73
CA GLU A 75 3.98 29.65 -23.60
C GLU A 75 5.17 29.73 -24.58
N SER A 76 5.88 28.62 -24.76
CA SER A 76 7.02 28.54 -25.69
C SER A 76 6.61 28.70 -27.16
N LYS A 77 5.36 28.36 -27.52
CA LYS A 77 4.80 28.55 -28.87
C LYS A 77 4.24 29.95 -29.13
N LYS A 78 4.00 30.73 -28.07
CA LYS A 78 3.48 32.11 -28.17
C LYS A 78 4.59 33.17 -28.24
N LYS A 79 5.85 32.77 -28.10
CA LYS A 79 7.04 33.58 -28.39
C LYS A 79 7.55 33.29 -29.79
#